data_AF-A0A4Q7XZQ8-F1
#
_entry.id   AF-A0A4Q7XZQ8-F1
#
_cell.length_a   1.000
_cell.length_b   1.000
_cell.length_c   1.000
_cell.angle_alpha   90.00
_cell.angle_beta   90.00
_cell.angle_gamma   90.00
#
_symmetry.space_group_name_H-M   'P 1'
#
loop_
_entity.id
_entity.type
_entity.pdbx_description
1 polymer ?
#
loop_
_entity_poly.entity_id
_entity_poly.type
_entity_poly.pdbx_seq_one_letter_code
_entity_poly.pdbx_strand_id
1 'polypeptide(L)'
;MAEASREVRGTADFEAARMILGFVRPKSKLRLRRGVADAGILELSRLEEGARLVGMDVADLRGDPMVYENRDGLCLAGWPVTERIARHVAGRLADDILPEVDRKQQAVEQERTQSSWYSYRRRDDRKLDAEAAVLRTVREWCGQDKAERYDELIALRDEVVRLGKLVERSVKALRDRGHGVIASTIERDLGVQISSLGPDVRR
;
A
#
# COMPACT_ATOMS: atom_id res chain seq x y z
N MET A 1 10.35 25.02 12.79
CA MET A 1 9.99 24.16 11.64
C MET A 1 11.20 23.46 11.01
N ALA A 2 12.32 24.14 10.72
CA ALA A 2 13.46 23.53 10.02
C ALA A 2 14.31 22.54 10.87
N GLU A 3 14.40 22.70 12.20
CA GLU A 3 15.16 21.76 13.06
C GLU A 3 14.49 20.38 13.20
N ALA A 4 13.17 20.35 13.42
CA ALA A 4 12.38 19.10 13.46
C ALA A 4 12.36 18.34 12.11
N SER A 5 12.81 18.98 11.04
CA SER A 5 12.79 18.47 9.67
C SER A 5 13.99 17.57 9.33
N ARG A 6 15.12 17.73 10.03
CA ARG A 6 16.31 16.88 9.82
C ARG A 6 16.19 15.50 10.46
N GLU A 7 15.57 15.44 11.63
CA GLU A 7 15.54 14.23 12.48
C GLU A 7 14.61 13.15 11.92
N VAL A 8 13.59 13.54 11.16
CA VAL A 8 12.60 12.59 10.62
C VAL A 8 13.09 11.86 9.38
N ARG A 9 14.10 12.38 8.67
CA ARG A 9 14.56 11.79 7.42
C ARG A 9 15.18 10.41 7.67
N GLY A 10 14.72 9.41 6.91
CA GLY A 10 15.20 8.03 7.02
C GLY A 10 14.57 7.23 8.16
N THR A 11 13.62 7.83 8.90
CA THR A 11 12.75 7.09 9.82
C THR A 11 11.69 6.31 9.06
N ALA A 12 11.15 5.26 9.69
CA ALA A 12 10.06 4.48 9.12
C ALA A 12 8.82 5.34 8.86
N ASP A 13 8.50 6.25 9.79
CA ASP A 13 7.34 7.15 9.68
C ASP A 13 7.45 8.10 8.49
N PHE A 14 8.64 8.67 8.24
CA PHE A 14 8.87 9.51 7.07
C PHE A 14 8.70 8.75 5.75
N GLU A 15 9.28 7.55 5.66
CA GLU A 15 9.17 6.73 4.45
C GLU A 15 7.73 6.20 4.27
N ALA A 16 7.02 5.91 5.36
CA ALA A 16 5.60 5.56 5.34
C ALA A 16 4.75 6.71 4.82
N ALA A 17 4.91 7.91 5.37
CA ALA A 17 4.23 9.12 4.90
C ALA A 17 4.53 9.37 3.41
N ARG A 18 5.78 9.19 2.98
CA ARG A 18 6.16 9.32 1.57
C ARG A 18 5.44 8.31 0.67
N MET A 19 5.35 7.05 1.11
CA MET A 19 4.62 6.02 0.37
C MET A 19 3.13 6.34 0.27
N ILE A 20 2.50 6.68 1.40
CA ILE A 20 1.05 6.97 1.49
C ILE A 20 0.68 8.21 0.67
N LEU A 21 1.40 9.31 0.82
CA LEU A 21 1.19 10.52 0.00
C LEU A 21 1.51 10.27 -1.48
N GLY A 22 2.25 9.18 -1.77
CA GLY A 22 2.42 8.55 -3.07
C GLY A 22 1.12 8.04 -3.72
N PHE A 23 0.02 7.88 -2.98
CA PHE A 23 -1.30 7.52 -3.53
C PHE A 23 -2.17 8.74 -3.86
N VAL A 24 -2.00 9.85 -3.16
CA VAL A 24 -2.80 11.07 -3.39
C VAL A 24 -2.62 11.58 -4.84
N ARG A 25 -3.74 11.88 -5.51
CA ARG A 25 -3.79 12.42 -6.89
C ARG A 25 -4.67 13.67 -6.94
N PRO A 26 -4.27 14.73 -7.67
CA PRO A 26 -3.13 14.81 -8.58
C PRO A 26 -1.80 15.15 -7.86
N LYS A 27 -0.68 14.71 -8.45
CA LYS A 27 0.68 14.92 -7.87
C LYS A 27 1.15 16.37 -7.86
N SER A 28 0.56 17.23 -8.67
CA SER A 28 0.92 18.65 -8.71
C SER A 28 0.42 19.45 -7.50
N LYS A 29 -0.53 18.91 -6.73
CA LYS A 29 -1.23 19.63 -5.65
C LYS A 29 -0.67 19.38 -4.25
N LEU A 30 0.11 18.31 -4.10
CA LEU A 30 0.67 17.88 -2.83
C LEU A 30 2.08 17.34 -3.04
N ARG A 31 3.06 17.87 -2.30
CA ARG A 31 4.46 17.45 -2.39
C ARG A 31 5.09 17.34 -1.01
N LEU A 32 5.54 16.14 -0.65
CA LEU A 32 6.39 15.93 0.52
C LEU A 32 7.84 16.27 0.16
N ARG A 33 8.42 17.24 0.88
CA ARG A 33 9.83 17.59 0.72
C ARG A 33 10.75 16.50 1.27
N ARG A 34 11.89 16.34 0.59
CA ARG A 34 12.85 15.25 0.81
C ARG A 34 14.29 15.75 1.00
N GLY A 35 14.53 17.06 0.93
CA GLY A 35 15.85 17.64 1.07
C GLY A 35 16.37 17.45 2.49
N VAL A 36 17.69 17.52 2.67
CA VAL A 36 18.30 17.35 4.01
C VAL A 36 17.82 18.46 4.96
N ALA A 37 17.60 19.67 4.45
CA ALA A 37 17.21 20.82 5.25
C ALA A 37 15.69 20.96 5.48
N ASP A 38 14.87 20.21 4.74
CA ASP A 38 13.41 20.43 4.68
C ASP A 38 12.58 19.14 4.59
N ALA A 39 13.15 17.98 4.92
CA ALA A 39 12.43 16.71 4.94
C ALA A 39 11.24 16.72 5.93
N GLY A 40 10.09 16.24 5.49
CA GLY A 40 8.89 16.18 6.34
C GLY A 40 8.01 17.44 6.26
N ILE A 41 8.44 18.47 5.55
CA ILE A 41 7.57 19.58 5.17
C ILE A 41 6.66 19.13 4.03
N LEU A 42 5.36 19.23 4.22
CA LEU A 42 4.36 19.00 3.19
C LEU A 42 3.95 20.33 2.55
N GLU A 43 4.04 20.38 1.23
CA GLU A 43 3.55 21.50 0.44
C GLU A 43 2.17 21.18 -0.12
N LEU A 44 1.24 22.13 0.04
CA LEU A 44 -0.09 22.12 -0.55
C LEU A 44 -0.23 23.37 -1.40
N SER A 45 -0.58 23.21 -2.69
CA SER A 45 -0.63 24.37 -3.61
C SER A 45 -1.62 25.46 -3.17
N ARG A 46 -2.73 25.05 -2.55
CA ARG A 46 -3.72 25.90 -1.88
C ARG A 46 -4.28 25.13 -0.71
N LEU A 47 -4.50 25.79 0.43
CA LEU A 47 -4.95 25.10 1.64
C LEU A 47 -6.31 24.44 1.46
N GLU A 48 -7.28 25.13 0.85
CA GLU A 48 -8.63 24.61 0.61
C GLU A 48 -8.64 23.40 -0.33
N GLU A 49 -7.89 23.51 -1.42
CA GLU A 49 -7.77 22.41 -2.38
C GLU A 49 -7.05 21.22 -1.76
N GLY A 50 -5.98 21.48 -0.99
CA GLY A 50 -5.20 20.48 -0.28
C GLY A 50 -6.02 19.75 0.77
N ALA A 51 -6.77 20.47 1.59
CA ALA A 51 -7.64 19.92 2.63
C ALA A 51 -8.70 18.99 2.03
N ARG A 52 -9.42 19.44 0.99
CA ARG A 52 -10.39 18.61 0.26
C ARG A 52 -9.73 17.37 -0.34
N LEU A 53 -8.53 17.55 -0.90
CA LEU A 53 -7.78 16.47 -1.53
C LEU A 53 -7.39 15.38 -0.53
N VAL A 54 -6.99 15.75 0.70
CA VAL A 54 -6.62 14.79 1.74
C VAL A 54 -7.82 14.29 2.53
N GLY A 55 -8.95 15.00 2.50
CA GLY A 55 -10.19 14.64 3.20
C GLY A 55 -10.33 15.27 4.59
N MET A 56 -9.62 16.36 4.87
CA MET A 56 -9.61 17.03 6.17
C MET A 56 -10.35 18.38 6.12
N ASP A 57 -10.79 18.85 7.28
CA ASP A 57 -11.35 20.19 7.41
C ASP A 57 -10.26 21.26 7.22
N VAL A 58 -10.59 22.28 6.44
CA VAL A 58 -9.73 23.46 6.22
C VAL A 58 -9.53 24.23 7.51
N ALA A 59 -10.58 24.38 8.33
CA ALA A 59 -10.51 25.12 9.58
C ALA A 59 -9.52 24.47 10.55
N ASP A 60 -9.54 23.14 10.65
CA ASP A 60 -8.62 22.37 11.49
C ASP A 60 -7.17 22.53 11.04
N LEU A 61 -6.91 22.46 9.73
CA LEU A 61 -5.56 22.66 9.19
C LEU A 61 -5.09 24.11 9.37
N ARG A 62 -5.96 25.09 9.12
CA ARG A 62 -5.61 26.52 9.25
C ARG A 62 -5.34 26.93 10.70
N GLY A 63 -6.06 26.34 11.65
CA GLY A 63 -5.87 26.62 13.07
C GLY A 63 -4.61 26.02 13.67
N ASP A 64 -3.91 25.13 12.95
CA ASP A 64 -2.73 24.46 13.47
C ASP A 64 -1.48 25.36 13.39
N PRO A 65 -0.74 25.57 14.50
CA PRO A 65 0.43 26.44 14.53
C PRO A 65 1.59 25.95 13.66
N MET A 66 1.57 24.68 13.24
CA MET A 66 2.57 24.09 12.35
C MET A 66 2.18 24.18 10.86
N VAL A 67 1.12 24.93 10.55
CA VAL A 67 0.71 25.27 9.18
C VAL A 67 0.98 26.74 8.91
N TYR A 68 1.64 27.00 7.78
CA TYR A 68 1.95 28.35 7.31
C TYR A 68 1.46 28.52 5.88
N GLU A 69 0.62 29.52 5.65
CA GLU A 69 0.14 29.92 4.32
C GLU A 69 0.82 31.21 3.89
N ASN A 70 1.43 31.21 2.71
CA ASN A 70 2.06 32.41 2.15
C ASN A 70 1.06 33.26 1.34
N ARG A 71 1.50 34.45 0.89
CA ARG A 71 0.66 35.38 0.12
C ARG A 71 0.21 34.85 -1.25
N ASP A 72 0.92 33.86 -1.78
CA ASP A 72 0.62 33.23 -3.07
C ASP A 72 -0.35 32.03 -2.92
N GLY A 73 -0.80 31.75 -1.69
CA GLY A 73 -1.68 30.63 -1.34
C GLY A 73 -0.96 29.29 -1.17
N LEU A 74 0.37 29.25 -1.31
CA LEU A 74 1.15 28.04 -1.01
C LEU A 74 1.14 27.81 0.51
N CYS A 75 0.69 26.62 0.89
CA CYS A 75 0.64 26.19 2.27
C CYS A 75 1.75 25.19 2.57
N LEU A 76 2.47 25.41 3.67
CA LEU A 76 3.52 24.56 4.20
C LEU A 76 3.06 23.99 5.54
N ALA A 77 3.06 22.67 5.67
CA ALA A 77 2.78 21.97 6.91
C ALA A 77 4.08 21.32 7.43
N GLY A 78 4.40 21.56 8.69
CA GLY A 78 5.51 20.90 9.37
C GLY A 78 5.20 19.43 9.69
N TRP A 79 6.23 18.68 10.08
CA TRP A 79 6.13 17.23 10.23
C TRP A 79 4.94 16.72 11.07
N PRO A 80 4.62 17.27 12.25
CA PRO A 80 3.47 16.77 13.03
C PRO A 80 2.15 16.81 12.27
N VAL A 81 1.95 17.85 11.45
CA VAL A 81 0.76 18.00 10.62
C VAL A 81 0.84 17.10 9.39
N THR A 82 2.01 17.01 8.75
CA THR A 82 2.27 16.08 7.64
C THR A 82 1.96 14.64 8.03
N GLU A 83 2.42 14.20 9.19
CA GLU A 83 2.20 12.85 9.71
C GLU A 83 0.72 12.60 9.97
N ARG A 84 0.03 13.56 10.62
CA ARG A 84 -1.42 13.48 10.84
C ARG A 84 -2.20 13.40 9.53
N ILE A 85 -1.82 14.19 8.53
CA ILE A 85 -2.39 14.13 7.17
C ILE A 85 -2.14 12.75 6.57
N ALA A 86 -0.92 12.24 6.64
CA ALA A 86 -0.57 10.94 6.06
C ALA A 86 -1.34 9.79 6.72
N ARG A 87 -1.47 9.77 8.05
CA ARG A 87 -2.29 8.79 8.79
C ARG A 87 -3.76 8.85 8.36
N HIS A 88 -4.32 10.06 8.26
CA HIS A 88 -5.70 10.25 7.81
C HIS A 88 -5.90 9.72 6.37
N VAL A 89 -4.97 10.04 5.46
CA VAL A 89 -4.99 9.55 4.08
C VAL A 89 -4.83 8.03 4.02
N ALA A 90 -3.95 7.44 4.83
CA ALA A 90 -3.75 5.99 4.89
C ALA A 90 -5.05 5.27 5.25
N GLY A 91 -5.73 5.73 6.30
CA GLY A 91 -7.05 5.21 6.65
C GLY A 91 -8.05 5.34 5.51
N ARG A 92 -8.13 6.51 4.86
CA ARG A 92 -9.11 6.73 3.78
C ARG A 92 -8.84 5.92 2.51
N LEU A 93 -7.58 5.69 2.16
CA LEU A 93 -7.15 4.99 0.94
C LEU A 93 -6.63 3.57 1.22
N ALA A 94 -7.01 2.97 2.34
CA ALA A 94 -6.51 1.66 2.77
C ALA A 94 -6.71 0.57 1.70
N ASP A 95 -7.87 0.57 1.01
CA ASP A 95 -8.20 -0.42 -0.02
C ASP A 95 -7.25 -0.36 -1.23
N ASP A 96 -6.66 0.81 -1.52
CA ASP A 96 -5.66 0.98 -2.58
C ASP A 96 -4.23 0.73 -2.07
N ILE A 97 -3.96 1.06 -0.81
CA ILE A 97 -2.62 1.02 -0.20
C ILE A 97 -2.24 -0.41 0.23
N LEU A 98 -3.16 -1.14 0.89
CA LEU A 98 -2.90 -2.46 1.44
C LEU A 98 -2.46 -3.48 0.37
N PRO A 99 -3.03 -3.51 -0.85
CA PRO A 99 -2.52 -4.34 -1.95
C PRO A 99 -1.08 -4.04 -2.36
N GLU A 100 -0.66 -2.77 -2.34
CA GLU A 100 0.72 -2.39 -2.62
C GLU A 100 1.65 -2.81 -1.48
N VAL A 101 1.22 -2.65 -0.24
CA VAL A 101 1.97 -3.07 0.95
C VAL A 101 2.20 -4.57 0.93
N ASP A 102 1.16 -5.37 0.66
CA ASP A 102 1.23 -6.82 0.54
C ASP A 102 2.21 -7.24 -0.57
N ARG A 103 2.12 -6.65 -1.76
CA ARG A 103 3.05 -6.94 -2.86
C ARG A 103 4.51 -6.67 -2.49
N LYS A 104 4.78 -5.55 -1.80
CA LYS A 104 6.12 -5.20 -1.34
C LYS A 104 6.60 -6.12 -0.22
N GLN A 105 5.71 -6.51 0.69
CA GLN A 105 6.01 -7.43 1.78
C GLN A 105 6.41 -8.81 1.22
N GLN A 106 5.66 -9.33 0.25
CA GLN A 106 6.00 -10.56 -0.45
C GLN A 106 7.36 -10.45 -1.17
N ALA A 107 7.69 -9.30 -1.76
CA ALA A 107 9.00 -9.10 -2.39
C ALA A 107 10.15 -9.15 -1.37
N VAL A 108 9.98 -8.53 -0.19
CA VAL A 108 10.94 -8.59 0.91
C VAL A 108 11.13 -10.03 1.39
N GLU A 109 10.05 -10.80 1.55
CA GLU A 109 10.09 -12.19 1.99
C GLU A 109 10.73 -13.13 0.97
N GLN A 110 10.46 -12.92 -0.32
CA GLN A 110 11.10 -13.64 -1.41
C GLN A 110 12.61 -13.39 -1.43
N GLU A 111 13.04 -12.13 -1.28
CA GLU A 111 14.48 -11.79 -1.22
C GLU A 111 15.16 -12.44 -0.01
N ARG A 112 14.48 -12.58 1.14
CA ARG A 112 15.01 -13.28 2.31
C ARG A 112 15.17 -14.79 2.09
N THR A 113 14.26 -15.39 1.33
CA THR A 113 14.23 -16.84 1.08
C THR A 113 15.18 -17.26 -0.04
N GLN A 114 15.59 -16.34 -0.92
CA GLN A 114 16.59 -16.62 -1.95
C GLN A 114 17.94 -17.01 -1.34
N SER A 115 18.43 -18.20 -1.70
CA SER A 115 19.75 -18.69 -1.31
C SER A 115 20.85 -17.75 -1.79
N SER A 116 21.78 -17.39 -0.90
CA SER A 116 22.90 -16.47 -1.17
C SER A 116 23.81 -16.90 -2.32
N TRP A 117 23.77 -18.17 -2.70
CA TRP A 117 24.51 -18.74 -3.83
C TRP A 117 24.04 -18.24 -5.20
N TYR A 118 22.78 -17.78 -5.32
CA TYR A 118 22.20 -17.30 -6.58
C TYR A 118 22.23 -15.78 -6.72
N SER A 119 22.59 -15.02 -5.68
CA SER A 119 22.64 -13.55 -5.75
C SER A 119 24.07 -13.06 -5.96
N TYR A 120 24.37 -12.51 -7.15
CA TYR A 120 25.63 -11.81 -7.44
C TYR A 120 25.79 -10.51 -6.61
N ARG A 121 24.73 -10.10 -5.88
CA ARG A 121 24.74 -9.00 -4.90
C ARG A 121 24.70 -9.58 -3.50
N ARG A 122 25.55 -9.06 -2.62
CA ARG A 122 25.49 -9.34 -1.17
C ARG A 122 24.12 -8.89 -0.66
N ARG A 123 23.30 -9.82 -0.16
CA ARG A 123 22.02 -9.53 0.50
C ARG A 123 22.25 -8.50 1.62
N ASP A 124 21.45 -7.44 1.64
CA ASP A 124 21.54 -6.38 2.66
C ASP A 124 20.36 -6.49 3.63
N ASP A 125 20.53 -7.30 4.68
CA ASP A 125 19.49 -7.54 5.67
C ASP A 125 19.01 -6.27 6.37
N ARG A 126 19.91 -5.30 6.58
CA ARG A 126 19.53 -4.03 7.22
C ARG A 126 18.56 -3.24 6.36
N LYS A 127 18.77 -3.27 5.04
CA LYS A 127 17.84 -2.64 4.09
C LYS A 127 16.49 -3.35 4.11
N LEU A 128 16.47 -4.68 4.12
CA LEU A 128 15.23 -5.47 4.18
C LEU A 128 14.48 -5.28 5.51
N ASP A 129 15.18 -5.13 6.62
CA ASP A 129 14.59 -4.81 7.92
C ASP A 129 13.99 -3.40 7.93
N ALA A 130 14.69 -2.42 7.36
CA ALA A 130 14.18 -1.06 7.23
C ALA A 130 12.94 -0.99 6.33
N GLU A 131 12.93 -1.70 5.20
CA GLU A 131 11.78 -1.77 4.30
C GLU A 131 10.58 -2.45 4.97
N ALA A 132 10.81 -3.59 5.66
CA ALA A 132 9.76 -4.25 6.43
C ALA A 132 9.19 -3.35 7.55
N ALA A 133 10.04 -2.55 8.21
CA ALA A 133 9.59 -1.60 9.22
C ALA A 133 8.66 -0.53 8.63
N VAL A 134 9.00 0.02 7.44
CA VAL A 134 8.13 0.97 6.72
C VAL A 134 6.79 0.36 6.37
N LEU A 135 6.78 -0.87 5.83
CA LEU A 135 5.55 -1.55 5.43
C LEU A 135 4.63 -1.82 6.63
N ARG A 136 5.20 -2.19 7.77
CA ARG A 136 4.47 -2.34 9.03
C ARG A 136 3.84 -1.01 9.47
N THR A 137 4.59 0.08 9.47
CA THR A 137 4.06 1.42 9.82
C THR A 137 2.92 1.83 8.89
N VAL A 138 3.05 1.63 7.56
CA VAL A 138 1.96 1.95 6.61
C VAL A 138 0.71 1.14 6.92
N ARG A 139 0.87 -0.16 7.21
CA ARG A 139 -0.24 -1.06 7.57
C ARG A 139 -0.95 -0.60 8.85
N GLU A 140 -0.19 -0.26 9.89
CA GLU A 140 -0.73 0.29 11.14
C GLU A 140 -1.53 1.58 10.88
N TRP A 141 -1.03 2.47 10.01
CA TRP A 141 -1.71 3.74 9.70
C TRP A 141 -2.97 3.56 8.84
N CYS A 142 -3.10 2.46 8.08
CA CYS A 142 -4.34 2.12 7.39
C CYS A 142 -5.47 1.72 8.38
N GLY A 143 -5.11 1.39 9.62
CA GLY A 143 -6.04 0.98 10.68
C GLY A 143 -6.22 -0.53 10.75
N GLN A 144 -6.28 -1.05 11.98
CA GLN A 144 -6.32 -2.48 12.27
C GLN A 144 -7.52 -3.18 11.62
N ASP A 145 -8.73 -2.66 11.80
CA ASP A 145 -9.95 -3.26 11.22
C ASP A 145 -9.88 -3.41 9.69
N LYS A 146 -9.24 -2.44 9.00
CA LYS A 146 -9.11 -2.46 7.53
C LYS A 146 -8.03 -3.44 7.10
N ALA A 147 -6.92 -3.48 7.82
CA ALA A 147 -5.85 -4.44 7.61
C ALA A 147 -6.35 -5.88 7.82
N GLU A 148 -7.10 -6.14 8.89
CA GLU A 148 -7.68 -7.46 9.18
C GLU A 148 -8.71 -7.89 8.12
N ARG A 149 -9.61 -6.99 7.70
CA ARG A 149 -10.54 -7.29 6.59
C ARG A 149 -9.81 -7.61 5.30
N TYR A 150 -8.72 -6.90 5.01
CA TYR A 150 -7.91 -7.19 3.83
C TYR A 150 -7.26 -8.58 3.94
N ASP A 151 -6.71 -8.94 5.10
CA ASP A 151 -6.13 -10.27 5.32
C ASP A 151 -7.18 -11.38 5.17
N GLU A 152 -8.38 -11.16 5.70
CA GLU A 152 -9.51 -12.07 5.53
C GLU A 152 -9.85 -12.24 4.04
N LEU A 153 -9.91 -11.15 3.27
CA LEU A 153 -10.15 -11.21 1.83
C LEU A 153 -9.06 -12.00 1.09
N ILE A 154 -7.79 -11.82 1.46
CA ILE A 154 -6.68 -12.58 0.88
C ILE A 154 -6.79 -14.06 1.23
N ALA A 155 -7.04 -14.39 2.49
CA ALA A 155 -7.21 -15.78 2.93
C ALA A 155 -8.38 -16.47 2.22
N LEU A 156 -9.52 -15.78 2.07
CA LEU A 156 -10.67 -16.27 1.32
C LEU A 156 -10.34 -16.47 -0.16
N ARG A 157 -9.58 -15.54 -0.76
CA ARG A 157 -9.16 -15.66 -2.15
C ARG A 157 -8.23 -16.86 -2.36
N ASP A 158 -7.28 -17.08 -1.46
CA ASP A 158 -6.38 -18.23 -1.51
C ASP A 158 -7.15 -19.55 -1.37
N GLU A 159 -8.16 -19.58 -0.51
CA GLU A 159 -9.04 -20.73 -0.36
C GLU A 159 -9.84 -21.00 -1.64
N VAL A 160 -10.40 -19.96 -2.27
CA VAL A 160 -11.08 -20.09 -3.58
C VAL A 160 -10.12 -20.64 -4.64
N VAL A 161 -8.89 -20.14 -4.71
CA VAL A 161 -7.87 -20.64 -5.65
C VAL A 161 -7.52 -22.11 -5.36
N ARG A 162 -7.37 -22.48 -4.08
CA ARG A 162 -7.07 -23.85 -3.67
C ARG A 162 -8.20 -24.82 -4.05
N LEU A 163 -9.46 -24.42 -3.81
CA LEU A 163 -10.64 -25.18 -4.19
C LEU A 163 -10.75 -25.29 -5.72
N GLY A 164 -10.50 -24.20 -6.45
CA GLY A 164 -10.42 -24.22 -7.91
C GLY A 164 -9.41 -25.26 -8.41
N LYS A 165 -8.17 -25.23 -7.92
CA LYS A 165 -7.14 -26.22 -8.29
C LYS A 165 -7.55 -27.65 -7.96
N LEU A 166 -8.27 -27.88 -6.86
CA LEU A 166 -8.77 -29.21 -6.50
C LEU A 166 -9.82 -29.69 -7.52
N VAL A 167 -10.76 -28.82 -7.87
CA VAL A 167 -11.79 -29.09 -8.88
C VAL A 167 -11.17 -29.40 -10.24
N GLU A 168 -10.19 -28.61 -10.68
CA GLU A 168 -9.47 -28.86 -11.95
C GLU A 168 -8.85 -30.27 -11.98
N ARG A 169 -8.21 -30.68 -10.88
CA ARG A 169 -7.63 -32.03 -10.77
C ARG A 169 -8.70 -33.11 -10.82
N SER A 170 -9.85 -32.90 -10.18
CA SER A 170 -10.97 -33.84 -10.20
C SER A 170 -11.59 -33.98 -11.58
N VAL A 171 -11.83 -32.85 -12.27
CA VAL A 171 -12.33 -32.82 -13.65
C VAL A 171 -11.38 -33.55 -14.60
N LYS A 172 -10.07 -33.31 -14.46
CA LYS A 172 -9.06 -34.04 -15.23
C LYS A 172 -9.13 -35.56 -14.96
N ALA A 173 -9.17 -35.96 -13.70
CA ALA A 173 -9.25 -37.38 -13.33
C ALA A 173 -10.53 -38.08 -13.82
N LEU A 174 -11.66 -37.35 -13.92
CA LEU A 174 -12.91 -37.85 -14.49
C LEU A 174 -12.80 -38.06 -16.01
N ARG A 175 -12.20 -37.10 -16.72
CA ARG A 175 -11.94 -37.21 -18.17
C ARG A 175 -11.04 -38.40 -18.48
N ASP A 176 -9.94 -38.55 -17.72
CA ASP A 176 -8.98 -39.63 -17.90
C ASP A 176 -9.61 -41.03 -17.69
N ARG A 177 -10.76 -41.10 -17.00
CA ARG A 177 -11.54 -42.33 -16.77
C ARG A 177 -12.76 -42.49 -17.69
N GLY A 178 -12.92 -41.61 -18.69
CA GLY A 178 -14.03 -41.68 -19.65
C GLY A 178 -15.34 -41.04 -19.17
N HIS A 179 -15.37 -40.39 -18.00
CA HIS A 179 -16.55 -39.70 -17.47
C HIS A 179 -16.67 -38.26 -18.02
N GLY A 180 -16.50 -38.08 -19.33
CA GLY A 180 -16.44 -36.77 -19.99
C GLY A 180 -17.71 -35.92 -19.80
N VAL A 181 -18.89 -36.53 -19.82
CA VAL A 181 -20.18 -35.82 -19.63
C VAL A 181 -20.26 -35.21 -18.22
N ILE A 182 -19.88 -35.97 -17.19
CA ILE A 182 -19.88 -35.50 -15.79
C ILE A 182 -18.88 -34.36 -15.62
N ALA A 183 -17.68 -34.51 -16.19
CA ALA A 183 -16.66 -33.46 -16.18
C ALA A 183 -17.16 -32.16 -16.84
N SER A 184 -17.82 -32.25 -17.99
CA SER A 184 -18.39 -31.09 -18.70
C SER A 184 -19.55 -30.42 -17.96
N THR A 185 -20.36 -31.18 -17.21
CA THR A 185 -21.40 -30.60 -16.36
C THR A 185 -20.79 -29.80 -15.21
N ILE A 186 -19.80 -30.36 -14.50
CA ILE A 186 -19.11 -29.67 -13.40
C ILE A 186 -18.48 -28.36 -13.87
N GLU A 187 -17.77 -28.37 -15.00
CA GLU A 187 -17.19 -27.14 -15.58
C GLU A 187 -18.23 -26.10 -15.96
N ARG A 188 -19.41 -26.53 -16.45
CA ARG A 188 -20.50 -25.63 -16.79
C ARG A 188 -21.13 -25.01 -15.54
N ASP A 189 -21.34 -25.81 -14.51
CA ASP A 189 -21.93 -25.37 -13.24
C ASP A 189 -21.02 -24.37 -12.49
N LEU A 190 -19.71 -24.48 -12.68
CA LEU A 190 -18.74 -23.52 -12.12
C LEU A 190 -18.76 -22.16 -12.80
N GLY A 191 -19.28 -22.04 -14.03
CA GLY A 191 -19.49 -20.77 -14.72
C GLY A 191 -18.25 -19.94 -15.07
N VAL A 192 -17.04 -20.35 -14.65
CA VAL A 192 -15.77 -19.66 -14.90
C VAL A 192 -14.64 -20.68 -15.13
N GLN A 193 -13.78 -20.43 -16.13
CA GLN A 193 -12.52 -21.19 -16.24
C GLN A 193 -11.61 -20.76 -15.08
N ILE A 194 -11.21 -21.68 -14.22
CA ILE A 194 -10.41 -21.39 -13.01
C ILE A 194 -9.04 -20.76 -13.36
N SER A 195 -8.49 -21.03 -14.54
CA SER A 195 -7.34 -20.36 -15.13
C SER A 195 -7.51 -18.84 -15.34
N SER A 196 -8.74 -18.32 -15.36
CA SER A 196 -9.05 -16.89 -15.44
C SER A 196 -9.04 -16.15 -14.09
N LEU A 197 -8.91 -16.87 -12.96
CA LEU A 197 -8.81 -16.29 -11.60
C LEU A 197 -7.37 -15.90 -11.21
N GLY A 198 -6.42 -16.03 -12.14
CA GLY A 198 -5.05 -15.53 -12.01
C GLY A 198 -5.02 -14.01 -11.84
N PRO A 199 -3.91 -13.45 -11.31
CA PRO A 199 -3.86 -12.04 -10.93
C PRO A 199 -4.15 -11.14 -12.13
N ASP A 200 -5.23 -10.37 -12.00
CA ASP A 200 -5.55 -9.26 -12.89
C ASP A 200 -4.47 -8.20 -12.69
N VAL A 201 -3.37 -8.31 -13.46
CA VAL A 201 -2.34 -7.28 -13.53
C VAL A 201 -2.94 -6.13 -14.33
N ARG A 202 -3.69 -5.27 -13.65
CA ARG A 202 -4.01 -3.94 -14.18
C ARG A 202 -2.69 -3.20 -14.36
N ARG A 203 -2.31 -3.00 -15.63
CA ARG A 203 -1.19 -2.15 -16.06
C ARG A 203 -1.45 -0.69 -15.75
#